data_AF-A0A2M8TCT8-F1
#
_entry.id   AF-A0A2M8TCT8-F1
#
_cell.length_a   1.000
_cell.length_b   1.000
_cell.length_c   1.000
_cell.angle_alpha   90.00
_cell.angle_beta   90.00
_cell.angle_gamma   90.00
#
_symmetry.space_group_name_H-M   'P 1'
#
loop_
_entity.id
_entity.type
_entity.pdbx_description
1 polymer ?
#
loop_
_entity_poly.entity_id
_entity_poly.type
_entity_poly.pdbx_seq_one_letter_code
_entity_poly.pdbx_strand_id
1 'polypeptide(L)'
;MFNFLISSAVDIVLIFASYFIFRSIISGPTRHKIYEKFMSSFAKFVIYIFIVSVAITSISAYIMYRTRFVSYINIVAPALVSVFIGFVMSTVPTRGLGDTNETK
;
A
#
# COMPACT_ATOMS: atom_id res chain seq x y z
N MET A 1 -14.54 21.46 2.71
CA MET A 1 -14.52 20.47 1.60
C MET A 1 -13.28 20.59 0.73
N PHE A 2 -12.85 21.81 0.36
CA PHE A 2 -11.66 22.00 -0.48
C PHE A 2 -10.39 21.34 0.07
N ASN A 3 -10.09 21.49 1.36
CA ASN A 3 -8.91 20.86 2.00
C ASN A 3 -8.94 19.32 1.96
N PHE A 4 -10.14 18.73 2.08
CA PHE A 4 -10.30 17.27 1.97
C PHE A 4 -10.02 16.78 0.55
N LEU A 5 -10.49 17.53 -0.45
CA LEU A 5 -10.28 17.19 -1.86
C LEU A 5 -8.81 17.31 -2.27
N ILE A 6 -8.14 18.37 -1.80
CA ILE A 6 -6.68 18.53 -1.97
C ILE A 6 -5.93 17.38 -1.27
N SER A 7 -6.26 17.06 -0.02
CA SER A 7 -5.61 15.96 0.70
C SER A 7 -5.76 14.63 -0.03
N SER A 8 -6.98 14.34 -0.50
CA SER A 8 -7.27 13.11 -1.27
C SER A 8 -6.50 13.06 -2.59
N ALA A 9 -6.36 14.19 -3.28
CA ALA A 9 -5.55 14.27 -4.50
C ALA A 9 -4.06 14.01 -4.22
N VAL A 10 -3.54 14.57 -3.12
CA VAL A 10 -2.16 14.33 -2.67
C VAL A 10 -1.96 12.85 -2.33
N ASP A 11 -2.91 12.21 -1.65
CA ASP A 11 -2.87 10.77 -1.36
C ASP A 11 -2.80 9.92 -2.62
N ILE A 12 -3.59 10.25 -3.65
CA ILE A 12 -3.51 9.56 -4.96
C ILE A 12 -2.11 9.70 -5.56
N VAL A 13 -1.57 10.92 -5.59
CA VAL A 13 -0.20 11.17 -6.08
C VAL A 13 0.81 10.34 -5.28
N LEU A 14 0.64 10.26 -3.95
CA LEU A 14 1.52 9.51 -3.06
C LEU A 14 1.45 7.99 -3.31
N ILE A 15 0.27 7.45 -3.59
CA ILE A 15 0.08 6.04 -3.98
C ILE A 15 0.87 5.74 -5.24
N PHE A 16 0.73 6.56 -6.29
CA PHE A 16 1.45 6.35 -7.54
C PHE A 16 2.94 6.53 -7.38
N ALA A 17 3.39 7.57 -6.67
CA ALA A 17 4.80 7.79 -6.37
C ALA A 17 5.39 6.56 -5.66
N SER A 18 4.72 6.07 -4.62
CA SER A 18 5.12 4.87 -3.88
C SER A 18 5.16 3.63 -4.78
N TYR A 19 4.14 3.44 -5.62
CA TYR A 19 4.09 2.36 -6.61
C TYR A 19 5.32 2.36 -7.53
N PHE A 20 5.67 3.51 -8.12
CA PHE A 20 6.84 3.60 -9.00
C PHE A 20 8.15 3.35 -8.27
N ILE A 21 8.28 3.88 -7.04
CA ILE A 21 9.44 3.64 -6.18
C ILE A 21 9.59 2.13 -5.90
N PHE A 22 8.56 1.47 -5.40
CA PHE A 22 8.62 0.03 -5.08
C PHE A 22 8.79 -0.84 -6.32
N ARG A 23 8.16 -0.48 -7.44
CA ARG A 23 8.35 -1.17 -8.72
C ARG A 23 9.79 -1.06 -9.22
N SER A 24 10.46 0.07 -8.99
CA SER A 24 11.84 0.27 -9.41
C SER A 24 12.85 -0.38 -8.47
N ILE A 25 12.54 -0.46 -7.18
CA ILE A 25 13.44 -1.05 -6.16
C ILE A 25 13.32 -2.58 -6.15
N ILE A 26 12.11 -3.13 -6.31
CA ILE A 26 11.85 -4.56 -6.14
C ILE A 26 11.71 -5.23 -7.52
N SER A 27 12.53 -6.25 -7.76
CA SER A 27 12.48 -7.02 -9.01
C SER A 27 11.11 -7.69 -9.23
N GLY A 28 10.74 -7.88 -10.51
CA GLY A 28 9.49 -8.52 -10.90
C GLY A 28 9.26 -9.91 -10.26
N PRO A 29 10.24 -10.84 -10.32
CA PRO A 29 10.10 -12.16 -9.69
C PRO A 29 9.88 -12.08 -8.17
N THR A 30 10.57 -11.17 -7.49
CA THR A 30 10.40 -10.98 -6.03
C THR A 30 9.01 -10.44 -5.71
N ARG A 31 8.51 -9.44 -6.45
CA ARG A 31 7.16 -8.89 -6.29
C ARG A 31 6.09 -9.96 -6.45
N HIS A 32 6.25 -10.81 -7.46
CA HIS A 32 5.32 -11.92 -7.71
C HIS A 32 5.33 -12.94 -6.56
N LYS A 33 6.52 -13.35 -6.10
CA LYS A 33 6.65 -14.27 -4.95
C LYS A 33 6.01 -13.70 -3.68
N ILE A 34 6.11 -12.38 -3.45
CA ILE A 34 5.42 -11.70 -2.35
C ILE A 34 3.90 -11.80 -2.54
N TYR A 35 3.40 -11.47 -3.72
CA TYR A 35 1.98 -11.54 -4.02
C TYR A 35 1.41 -12.95 -3.86
N GLU A 36 2.06 -13.99 -4.40
CA GLU A 36 1.57 -15.36 -4.25
C GLU A 36 1.57 -15.84 -2.80
N LYS A 37 2.60 -15.48 -2.03
CA LYS A 37 2.74 -15.89 -0.64
C LYS A 37 1.67 -15.26 0.27
N PHE A 38 1.41 -13.96 0.09
CA PHE A 38 0.51 -13.22 0.99
C PHE A 38 -0.90 -13.07 0.40
N MET A 39 -1.04 -12.88 -0.91
CA MET A 39 -2.30 -12.56 -1.59
C MET A 39 -2.83 -13.73 -2.43
N SER A 40 -2.65 -14.96 -1.95
CA SER A 40 -3.05 -16.19 -2.65
C SER A 40 -4.56 -16.33 -2.90
N SER A 41 -5.38 -15.52 -2.22
CA SER A 41 -6.84 -15.51 -2.33
C SER A 41 -7.35 -14.09 -2.07
N PHE A 42 -8.45 -13.73 -2.72
CA PHE A 42 -9.11 -12.44 -2.50
C PHE A 42 -9.47 -12.22 -1.02
N ALA A 43 -9.92 -13.25 -0.31
CA ALA A 43 -10.23 -13.12 1.12
C ALA A 43 -8.99 -12.77 1.95
N LYS A 44 -7.86 -13.46 1.71
CA LYS A 44 -6.58 -13.14 2.38
C LYS A 44 -6.10 -11.75 2.03
N PHE A 45 -6.26 -11.34 0.77
CA PHE A 45 -5.93 -9.99 0.31
C PHE A 45 -6.67 -8.92 1.10
N VAL A 46 -8.01 -9.04 1.20
CA VAL A 46 -8.84 -8.10 1.96
C VAL A 46 -8.46 -8.09 3.44
N ILE A 47 -8.30 -9.27 4.05
CA ILE A 47 -7.97 -9.38 5.49
C ILE A 47 -6.61 -8.76 5.79
N TYR A 48 -5.58 -9.04 4.99
CA TYR A 48 -4.24 -8.49 5.23
C TYR A 48 -4.20 -6.99 5.03
N ILE A 49 -4.83 -6.45 3.98
CA ILE A 49 -4.93 -5.00 3.81
C ILE A 49 -5.66 -4.37 4.99
N PHE A 50 -6.76 -4.96 5.44
CA PHE A 50 -7.52 -4.45 6.57
C PHE A 50 -6.68 -4.44 7.86
N ILE A 51 -6.08 -5.57 8.23
CA ILE A 51 -5.27 -5.69 9.45
C ILE A 51 -4.10 -4.69 9.42
N VAL A 52 -3.38 -4.60 8.31
CA VAL A 52 -2.23 -3.70 8.19
C VAL A 52 -2.69 -2.23 8.22
N SER A 53 -3.79 -1.89 7.57
CA SER A 53 -4.34 -0.52 7.60
C SER A 53 -4.79 -0.12 9.00
N VAL A 54 -5.44 -1.02 9.73
CA VAL A 54 -5.83 -0.82 11.14
C VAL A 54 -4.59 -0.65 12.01
N ALA A 55 -3.55 -1.47 11.80
CA ALA A 55 -2.30 -1.37 12.53
C ALA A 55 -1.60 -0.02 12.28
N ILE A 56 -1.43 0.38 11.01
CA ILE A 56 -0.83 1.67 10.63
C ILE A 56 -1.62 2.82 11.26
N THR A 57 -2.94 2.80 11.16
CA THR A 57 -3.81 3.87 11.69
C THR A 57 -3.72 3.93 13.22
N SER A 58 -3.76 2.79 13.91
CA SER A 58 -3.70 2.72 15.37
C SER A 58 -2.34 3.18 15.90
N ILE A 59 -1.25 2.74 15.27
CA ILE A 59 0.11 3.16 15.63
C ILE A 59 0.27 4.66 15.37
N SER A 60 -0.18 5.16 14.23
CA SER A 60 -0.13 6.58 13.90
C SER A 60 -0.92 7.41 14.90
N ALA A 61 -2.15 6.98 15.23
CA ALA A 61 -2.98 7.62 16.23
C ALA A 61 -2.27 7.66 17.58
N TYR A 62 -1.75 6.52 18.05
CA TYR A 62 -1.01 6.43 19.32
C TYR A 62 0.16 7.41 19.38
N ILE A 63 0.99 7.47 18.33
CA ILE A 63 2.14 8.39 18.24
C ILE A 63 1.67 9.86 18.26
N MET A 64 0.63 10.20 17.49
CA MET A 64 0.13 11.57 17.39
C MET A 64 -0.53 12.05 18.68
N TYR A 65 -1.28 11.17 19.36
CA TYR A 65 -1.83 11.46 20.69
C TYR A 65 -0.73 11.65 21.73
N ARG A 66 0.31 10.80 21.70
CA ARG A 66 1.43 10.90 22.64
C ARG A 66 2.23 12.20 22.45
N THR A 67 2.40 12.64 21.21
CA THR A 67 3.20 13.83 20.84
C THR A 67 2.40 15.13 20.81
N ARG A 68 1.10 15.09 21.13
CA ARG A 68 0.15 16.23 21.07
C ARG A 68 -0.06 16.80 19.65
N PHE A 69 0.38 16.11 18.61
CA PHE A 69 0.16 16.48 17.20
C PHE A 69 -1.15 15.92 16.63
N VAL A 70 -2.21 15.88 17.45
CA VAL A 70 -3.51 15.27 17.10
C VAL A 70 -4.13 15.90 15.85
N SER A 71 -3.90 17.20 15.62
CA SER A 71 -4.40 17.92 14.44
C SER A 71 -3.90 17.35 13.11
N TYR A 72 -2.76 16.64 13.10
CA TYR A 72 -2.16 16.08 11.89
C TYR A 72 -2.58 14.62 11.63
N ILE A 73 -3.39 14.02 12.50
CA ILE A 73 -3.79 12.60 12.37
C ILE A 73 -4.47 12.32 11.02
N ASN A 74 -5.31 13.25 10.55
CA ASN A 74 -6.04 13.17 9.29
C ASN A 74 -5.19 13.41 8.04
N ILE A 75 -3.89 13.69 8.22
CA ILE A 75 -2.93 13.83 7.12
C ILE A 75 -1.93 12.67 7.18
N VAL A 76 -1.34 12.41 8.35
CA VAL A 76 -0.27 11.41 8.50
C VAL A 76 -0.79 9.99 8.36
N ALA A 77 -1.92 9.66 8.99
CA ALA A 77 -2.44 8.29 8.91
C ALA A 77 -2.86 7.92 7.47
N PRO A 78 -3.64 8.74 6.74
CA PRO A 78 -3.93 8.49 5.33
C PRO A 78 -2.68 8.41 4.46
N ALA A 79 -1.70 9.31 4.66
CA ALA A 79 -0.46 9.28 3.89
C ALA A 79 0.33 7.97 4.07
N LEU A 80 0.46 7.48 5.31
CA LEU A 80 1.14 6.21 5.57
C LEU A 80 0.40 5.02 4.96
N VAL A 81 -0.93 5.02 5.00
CA VAL A 81 -1.76 4.01 4.33
C VAL A 81 -1.58 4.11 2.81
N SER A 82 -1.54 5.30 2.23
CA SER A 82 -1.28 5.55 0.81
C SER A 82 0.05 4.95 0.35
N VAL A 83 1.12 5.08 1.14
CA VAL A 83 2.41 4.42 0.86
C VAL A 83 2.26 2.90 0.84
N PHE A 84 1.58 2.35 1.84
CA PHE A 84 1.33 0.91 1.94
C PHE A 84 0.51 0.39 0.75
N ILE A 85 -0.54 1.10 0.34
CA ILE A 85 -1.34 0.73 -0.84
C ILE A 85 -0.50 0.81 -2.12
N GLY A 86 0.35 1.82 -2.27
CA GLY A 86 1.30 1.89 -3.39
C GLY A 86 2.26 0.69 -3.43
N PHE A 87 2.74 0.24 -2.28
CA PHE A 87 3.51 -1.00 -2.16
C PHE A 87 2.69 -2.21 -2.60
N VAL A 88 1.48 -2.40 -2.06
CA VAL A 88 0.61 -3.53 -2.42
C VAL A 88 0.33 -3.54 -3.91
N MET A 89 -0.03 -2.39 -4.49
CA MET A 89 -0.26 -2.22 -5.92
C MET A 89 0.98 -2.61 -6.74
N SER A 90 2.18 -2.29 -6.23
CA SER A 90 3.41 -2.72 -6.89
C SER A 90 3.53 -4.23 -6.91
N THR A 91 3.14 -4.96 -5.86
CA THR A 91 3.28 -6.42 -5.83
C THR A 91 2.34 -7.15 -6.79
N VAL A 92 1.25 -6.52 -7.23
CA VAL A 92 0.28 -7.13 -8.14
C VAL A 92 0.97 -7.53 -9.46
N PRO A 93 0.82 -8.79 -9.91
CA PRO A 93 1.38 -9.24 -11.18
C PRO A 93 0.69 -8.52 -12.34
N THR A 94 1.46 -7.80 -13.14
CA THR A 94 0.95 -7.00 -14.27
C THR A 94 0.92 -7.77 -15.60
N ARG A 95 1.36 -9.03 -15.62
CA ARG A 95 1.35 -9.94 -16.78
C ARG A 95 0.99 -11.34 -16.32
N GLY A 96 0.10 -12.02 -17.05
CA GLY A 96 -0.15 -13.44 -16.88
C GLY A 96 1.06 -14.23 -17.36
N LEU A 97 1.88 -14.74 -16.43
CA LEU A 97 2.99 -15.65 -16.72
C LEU A 97 2.50 -17.10 -16.91
N GLY A 98 1.37 -17.26 -17.60
CA GLY A 98 0.94 -18.57 -18.09
C GLY A 98 1.71 -19.02 -19.34
N ASP A 99 2.62 -18.21 -19.88
CA ASP A 99 3.19 -18.42 -21.23
C ASP A 99 4.73 -18.49 -21.24
N THR A 100 5.36 -18.88 -20.13
CA THR A 100 6.84 -19.05 -20.08
C THR A 100 7.29 -20.31 -19.37
N ASN A 101 6.37 -21.06 -18.74
CA ASN A 101 6.69 -22.31 -18.05
C ASN A 101 6.26 -23.58 -18.84
N GLU A 102 5.76 -23.45 -20.07
CA GLU A 102 5.46 -24.60 -20.96
C GLU A 102 6.56 -24.90 -21.99
N THR A 103 7.68 -24.19 -21.98
CA THR A 103 8.82 -24.50 -22.86
C THR A 103 10.12 -24.58 -22.07
N LYS A 104 10.32 -25.71 -21.40
CA LYS A 104 11.59 -26.44 -21.34
C LYS A 104 11.41 -27.83 -20.75
#